data_AF-A0A0Q5QR57-F1
#
_entry.id   AF-A0A0Q5QR57-F1
#
_cell.length_a   1.000
_cell.length_b   1.000
_cell.length_c   1.000
_cell.angle_alpha   90.00
_cell.angle_beta   90.00
_cell.angle_gamma   90.00
#
_symmetry.space_group_name_H-M   'P 1'
#
loop_
_entity.id
_entity.type
_entity.pdbx_description
1 polymer ?
#
loop_
_entity_poly.entity_id
_entity_poly.type
_entity_poly.pdbx_seq_one_letter_code
_entity_poly.pdbx_strand_id
1 'polypeptide(L)' 'MSPSTLVEFYRGLIDEFPVWFLEDGCAEGDDEGWQLLIRELGDVVQLVGDDIFVADPETIRAAGLAALRVDR' A
#
# COMPACT_ATOMS: atom_id res chain seq x y z
N MET A 1 10.61 -7.88 7.52
CA MET A 1 11.55 -7.10 6.68
C MET A 1 11.43 -5.64 7.09
N SER A 2 12.40 -4.77 6.79
CA SER A 2 12.10 -3.33 6.90
C SER A 2 11.10 -2.94 5.80
N PRO A 3 10.33 -1.83 5.99
CA PRO A 3 9.47 -1.29 4.95
C PRO A 3 10.14 -1.17 3.58
N SER A 4 11.35 -0.61 3.54
CA SER A 4 12.11 -0.40 2.31
C SER A 4 12.46 -1.70 1.58
N THR A 5 12.98 -2.70 2.30
CA THR A 5 13.34 -3.99 1.72
C THR A 5 12.11 -4.73 1.19
N LEU A 6 10.96 -4.58 1.84
CA LEU A 6 9.71 -5.20 1.39
C LEU A 6 9.18 -4.55 0.10
N VAL A 7 9.22 -3.22 0.01
CA VAL A 7 8.83 -2.47 -1.19
C VAL A 7 9.74 -2.81 -2.37
N GLU A 8 11.04 -2.89 -2.17
CA GLU A 8 12.01 -3.31 -3.20
C GLU A 8 11.73 -4.74 -3.69
N PHE A 9 11.37 -5.65 -2.78
CA PHE A 9 10.97 -7.01 -3.14
C PHE A 9 9.72 -7.02 -4.02
N TYR A 10 8.67 -6.28 -3.65
CA TYR A 10 7.46 -6.19 -4.47
C TYR A 10 7.71 -5.51 -5.82
N ARG A 11 8.52 -4.45 -5.88
CA ARG A 11 8.94 -3.81 -7.14
C ARG A 11 9.53 -4.83 -8.10
N GLY A 12 10.43 -5.69 -7.61
CA GLY A 12 11.03 -6.75 -8.42
C GLY A 12 9.99 -7.71 -9.01
N LEU A 13 9.00 -8.13 -8.21
CA LEU A 13 7.91 -8.98 -8.70
C LEU A 13 7.02 -8.29 -9.73
N ILE A 14 6.71 -7.01 -9.52
CA ILE A 14 5.89 -6.20 -10.45
C ILE A 14 6.63 -5.93 -11.76
N ASP A 15 7.96 -5.79 -11.73
CA ASP A 15 8.79 -5.66 -12.93
C ASP A 15 8.90 -6.97 -13.72
N GLU A 16 8.94 -8.11 -13.03
CA GLU A 16 9.12 -9.42 -13.66
C GLU A 16 7.81 -10.00 -14.21
N PHE A 17 6.68 -9.72 -13.55
CA PHE A 17 5.38 -10.33 -13.85
C PHE A 17 4.28 -9.30 -14.08
N PRO A 18 3.22 -9.62 -14.86
CA PRO A 18 2.08 -8.73 -15.07
C PRO A 18 1.16 -8.69 -13.83
N VAL A 19 1.67 -8.17 -12.72
CA VAL A 19 0.93 -8.01 -11.46
C VAL A 19 -0.03 -6.83 -11.60
N TRP A 20 -1.33 -7.09 -11.40
CA TRP A 20 -2.37 -6.06 -11.52
C TRP A 20 -2.71 -5.38 -10.19
N PHE A 21 -2.69 -6.14 -9.10
CA PHE A 21 -2.93 -5.61 -7.76
C PHE A 21 -2.05 -6.33 -6.73
N LEU A 22 -1.77 -5.62 -5.63
CA LEU A 22 -1.09 -6.11 -4.44
C LEU A 22 -2.03 -5.91 -3.24
N GLU A 23 -2.47 -7.01 -2.64
CA GLU A 23 -3.32 -7.04 -1.46
C GLU A 23 -2.47 -7.20 -0.20
N ASP A 24 -2.77 -6.42 0.84
CA ASP A 24 -2.11 -6.45 2.15
C ASP A 24 -0.58 -6.52 2.09
N GLY A 25 0.00 -5.60 1.31
CA GLY A 25 1.44 -5.47 1.15
C GLY A 25 2.19 -5.13 2.44
N CYS A 26 1.49 -4.61 3.46
CA CYS A 26 2.02 -4.33 4.80
C CYS A 26 1.03 -4.80 5.86
N ALA A 27 1.53 -5.03 7.08
CA ALA A 27 0.66 -5.34 8.22
C ALA A 27 -0.30 -4.18 8.52
N GLU A 28 -1.48 -4.48 9.07
CA GLU A 28 -2.55 -3.52 9.38
C GLU A 28 -2.11 -2.34 10.29
N GLY A 29 -1.06 -2.51 11.10
CA GLY A 29 -0.51 -1.48 11.99
C GLY A 29 0.79 -0.84 11.51
N ASP A 30 1.22 -1.10 10.27
CA ASP A 30 2.47 -0.58 9.70
C ASP A 30 2.21 0.66 8.82
N ASP A 31 1.84 1.77 9.46
CA ASP A 31 1.55 3.04 8.77
C ASP A 31 2.72 3.53 7.91
N GLU A 32 3.96 3.38 8.38
CA GLU A 32 5.16 3.78 7.64
C GLU A 32 5.35 2.92 6.39
N GLY A 33 5.15 1.61 6.50
CA GLY A 33 5.18 0.68 5.39
C GLY A 33 4.12 0.98 4.33
N TRP A 34 2.87 1.21 4.74
CA TRP A 34 1.79 1.56 3.82
C TRP A 34 2.04 2.89 3.11
N GLN A 35 2.53 3.92 3.80
CA GLN A 35 2.89 5.19 3.17
C GLN A 35 4.00 5.03 2.14
N LEU A 36 5.01 4.21 2.46
CA LEU A 36 6.10 3.92 1.53
C LEU A 36 5.60 3.14 0.31
N LEU A 37 4.76 2.11 0.50
CA LEU A 37 4.13 1.37 -0.59
C LEU A 37 3.34 2.29 -1.52
N ILE A 38 2.49 3.15 -0.96
CA ILE A 38 1.68 4.09 -1.75
C ILE A 38 2.58 5.04 -2.55
N ARG A 39 3.60 5.62 -1.91
CA ARG A 39 4.50 6.58 -2.56
C ARG A 39 5.30 5.95 -3.70
N GLU A 40 5.85 4.76 -3.51
CA GLU A 40 6.76 4.15 -4.48
C GLU A 40 6.04 3.32 -5.55
N LEU A 41 4.89 2.70 -5.22
CA LEU A 41 4.21 1.72 -6.07
C LEU A 41 2.76 2.08 -6.43
N GLY A 42 2.15 3.08 -5.80
CA GLY A 42 0.73 3.41 -6.01
C GLY A 42 0.37 3.84 -7.44
N ASP A 43 1.33 4.39 -8.18
CA ASP A 43 1.17 4.75 -9.60
C ASP A 43 1.50 3.59 -10.57
N VAL A 44 1.97 2.46 -10.04
CA VAL A 44 2.48 1.33 -10.82
C VAL A 44 1.52 0.15 -10.74
N VAL A 45 1.03 -0.16 -9.55
CA VAL A 45 0.16 -1.30 -9.26
C VAL A 45 -0.99 -0.86 -8.35
N GLN A 46 -2.15 -1.48 -8.48
CA GLN A 46 -3.24 -1.20 -7.56
C GLN A 46 -2.94 -1.78 -6.18
N LEU A 47 -2.91 -0.94 -5.15
CA LEU A 47 -2.78 -1.38 -3.76
C LEU A 47 -4.17 -1.60 -3.16
N VAL A 48 -4.37 -2.77 -2.57
CA VAL A 48 -5.64 -3.20 -1.96
C VAL A 48 -5.38 -3.49 -0.49
N GLY A 49 -6.17 -2.90 0.40
CA GLY A 49 -6.16 -3.23 1.83
C GLY A 49 -7.40 -4.06 2.16
N ASP A 50 -7.20 -5.27 2.70
CA ASP A 50 -8.28 -6.10 3.26
C ASP A 50 -8.28 -5.95 4.78
N ASP A 51 -7.24 -6.45 5.46
CA ASP A 51 -7.13 -6.42 6.91
C ASP A 51 -7.07 -4.99 7.47
N ILE A 52 -6.39 -4.05 6.78
CA ILE A 52 -6.29 -2.66 7.25
C ILE A 52 -7.63 -1.90 7.20
N PHE A 53 -8.60 -2.38 6.42
CA PHE A 53 -9.90 -1.72 6.26
C PHE A 53 -11.07 -2.50 6.83
N VAL A 54 -11.00 -3.83 6.94
CA VAL A 54 -12.05 -4.72 7.47
C VAL A 54 -13.47 -4.41 6.97
N ALA A 55 -13.57 -3.88 5.75
CA ALA A 55 -14.81 -3.33 5.17
C ALA A 55 -15.53 -2.27 6.06
N ASP A 56 -14.83 -1.61 6.99
CA ASP A 56 -15.36 -0.55 7.84
C ASP A 56 -15.34 0.81 7.11
N PRO A 57 -16.51 1.45 6.90
CA PRO A 57 -16.59 2.71 6.14
C PRO A 57 -15.85 3.88 6.79
N GLU A 58 -15.72 3.90 8.12
CA GLU A 58 -15.05 5.00 8.82
C GLU A 58 -13.54 4.93 8.64
N THR A 59 -12.99 3.73 8.75
CA THR A 59 -11.57 3.43 8.50
C THR A 59 -11.18 3.77 7.07
N ILE A 60 -11.95 3.32 6.08
CA ILE A 60 -11.72 3.64 4.65
C ILE A 60 -11.72 5.15 4.41
N ARG A 61 -12.71 5.87 4.98
CA ARG A 61 -12.81 7.33 4.82
C ARG A 61 -11.61 8.04 5.46
N ALA A 62 -11.18 7.61 6.64
CA ALA A 62 -10.03 8.19 7.33
C ALA A 62 -8.74 8.02 6.52
N ALA A 63 -8.49 6.81 5.99
CA ALA A 63 -7.32 6.52 5.17
C ALA A 63 -7.32 7.32 3.86
N GLY A 64 -8.45 7.42 3.16
CA GLY A 64 -8.56 8.23 1.95
C GLY A 64 -8.26 9.72 2.18
N LEU A 65 -8.69 10.28 3.33
CA LEU A 65 -8.36 11.65 3.72
C LEU A 65 -6.88 11.83 4.06
N ALA A 66 -6.24 10.81 4.63
CA ALA A 66 -4.79 10.83 4.91
C ALA A 66 -3.97 10.73 3.62
N ALA A 67 -4.35 9.85 2.68
CA ALA A 67 -3.71 9.72 1.38
C ALA A 67 -3.79 11.01 0.55
N LEU A 68 -4.89 11.77 0.62
CA LEU A 68 -5.02 13.10 0.00
C LEU A 68 -4.08 14.17 0.60
N ARG A 69 -3.44 13.90 1.74
CA ARG A 69 -2.49 14.81 2.42
C ARG A 69 -1.03 14.42 2.23
N VAL A 70 -0.75 13.23 1.70
CA VAL A 70 0.58 12.81 1.29
C VAL A 70 0.79 13.36 -0.14
N ASP A 71 1.17 14.64 -0.20
CA ASP A 71 1.54 15.43 -1.39
C ASP A 71 0.68 15.29 -2.68
N ARG A 72 -0.22 16.28 -2.85
CA ARG A 72 -0.27 17.04 -4.10
C ARG A 72 0.40 18.40 -3.90
#